data_AF-A0A349YH80-F1
#
_entry.id   AF-A0A349YH80-F1
#
_cell.length_a   1.000
_cell.length_b   1.000
_cell.length_c   1.000
_cell.angle_alpha   90.00
_cell.angle_beta   90.00
_cell.angle_gamma   90.00
#
_symmetry.space_group_name_H-M   'P 1'
#
loop_
_entity.id
_entity.type
_entity.pdbx_description
1 polymer ?
#
loop_
_entity_poly.entity_id
_entity_poly.type
_entity_poly.pdbx_seq_one_letter_code
_entity_poly.pdbx_strand_id
1 'polypeptide(L)'
;MLSTLTPFATLGNLDIRDNLSIIRPGKKGYKEIIIVDGSHRYVIKHFYTPSKESHSVKSYIEKDGTELNPNGNVSSFKEAVSQELDIEMDYLKLVRLGNNVTNLLDLKATERKTFMSKLLDELDVYLSYNKKISKELLEVKTVINHLLDKIKKTGIDNIADCDDRVNQIKDSIEALEKDITKIQNQIAID
;
A
#
# COMPACT_ATOMS: atom_id res chain seq x y z
N MET A 1 -18.52 -4.66 -14.95
CA MET A 1 -17.95 -5.92 -14.45
C MET A 1 -16.85 -5.69 -13.41
N LEU A 2 -15.80 -4.90 -13.70
CA LEU A 2 -14.74 -4.62 -12.70
C LEU A 2 -15.24 -3.97 -11.40
N SER A 3 -16.34 -3.20 -11.47
CA SER A 3 -17.00 -2.57 -10.31
C SER A 3 -17.58 -3.55 -9.29
N THR A 4 -17.70 -4.84 -9.63
CA THR A 4 -18.27 -5.88 -8.75
C THR A 4 -17.21 -6.72 -8.04
N LEU A 5 -15.94 -6.43 -8.30
CA LEU A 5 -14.75 -7.11 -7.76
C LEU A 5 -14.40 -6.56 -6.37
N THR A 6 -15.38 -6.60 -5.48
CA THR A 6 -15.31 -6.13 -4.09
C THR A 6 -15.79 -7.25 -3.18
N PRO A 7 -15.30 -7.37 -1.93
CA PRO A 7 -15.72 -8.43 -1.03
C PRO A 7 -17.21 -8.37 -0.62
N PHE A 8 -17.94 -7.33 -1.03
CA PHE A 8 -19.33 -7.13 -0.63
C PHE A 8 -20.32 -7.66 -1.67
N ALA A 9 -21.46 -8.18 -1.20
CA ALA A 9 -22.51 -8.72 -2.06
C ALA A 9 -23.14 -7.64 -2.97
N THR A 10 -23.33 -6.45 -2.43
CA THR A 10 -23.78 -5.27 -3.14
C THR A 10 -23.02 -4.07 -2.59
N LEU A 11 -22.92 -3.01 -3.38
CA LEU A 11 -22.38 -1.74 -2.91
C LEU A 11 -23.48 -0.86 -2.29
N GLY A 12 -24.76 -1.28 -2.34
CA GLY A 12 -25.88 -0.46 -1.87
C GLY A 12 -26.04 0.80 -2.73
N ASN A 13 -26.42 1.93 -2.14
CA ASN A 13 -26.66 3.19 -2.87
C ASN A 13 -25.38 3.85 -3.45
N LEU A 14 -24.24 3.14 -3.44
CA LEU A 14 -22.97 3.56 -4.03
C LEU A 14 -22.96 3.59 -5.56
N ASP A 15 -23.84 2.83 -6.22
CA ASP A 15 -23.91 2.73 -7.67
C ASP A 15 -25.37 2.88 -8.12
N ILE A 16 -25.64 3.91 -8.94
CA ILE A 16 -26.92 4.09 -9.64
C ILE A 16 -27.16 2.98 -10.68
N ARG A 17 -26.12 2.23 -11.06
CA ARG A 17 -26.27 1.02 -11.86
C ARG A 17 -26.78 -0.09 -10.96
N ASP A 18 -27.73 -0.85 -11.47
CA ASP A 18 -28.35 -1.97 -10.77
C ASP A 18 -27.27 -2.84 -10.06
N ASN A 19 -27.31 -2.83 -8.73
CA ASN A 19 -26.42 -3.59 -7.85
C ASN A 19 -26.50 -5.11 -8.10
N LEU A 20 -27.55 -5.54 -8.81
CA LEU A 20 -27.81 -6.90 -9.22
C LEU A 20 -27.73 -7.06 -10.74
N SER A 21 -27.10 -6.13 -11.49
CA SER A 21 -27.01 -6.20 -12.95
C SER A 21 -26.44 -7.50 -13.52
N ILE A 22 -25.72 -8.29 -12.70
CA ILE A 22 -25.19 -9.61 -13.06
C ILE A 22 -26.22 -10.73 -12.85
N ILE A 23 -27.18 -10.54 -11.95
CA ILE A 23 -28.14 -11.56 -11.51
C ILE A 23 -29.50 -11.31 -12.18
N ARG A 24 -29.93 -12.29 -12.98
CA ARG A 24 -31.21 -12.17 -13.69
C ARG A 24 -32.39 -12.10 -12.69
N PRO A 25 -33.40 -11.25 -12.95
CA PRO A 25 -34.61 -11.19 -12.14
C PRO A 25 -35.25 -12.58 -11.97
N GLY A 26 -35.67 -12.91 -10.75
CA GLY A 26 -36.29 -14.19 -10.42
C GLY A 26 -35.36 -15.41 -10.46
N LYS A 27 -34.05 -15.23 -10.71
CA LYS A 27 -33.06 -16.32 -10.72
C LYS A 27 -32.13 -16.25 -9.52
N LYS A 28 -31.72 -17.41 -9.02
CA LYS A 28 -30.67 -17.51 -8.00
C LYS A 28 -29.36 -16.96 -8.57
N GLY A 29 -28.61 -16.24 -7.75
CA GLY A 29 -27.28 -15.74 -8.08
C GLY A 29 -26.23 -16.33 -7.14
N TYR A 30 -25.00 -16.38 -7.63
CA TYR A 30 -23.84 -16.78 -6.87
C TYR A 30 -22.66 -15.88 -7.24
N LYS A 31 -21.95 -15.41 -6.21
CA LYS A 31 -20.71 -14.66 -6.36
C LYS A 31 -19.69 -15.27 -5.42
N GLU A 32 -18.50 -15.55 -5.94
CA GLU A 32 -17.35 -16.00 -5.18
C GLU A 32 -16.17 -15.08 -5.47
N ILE A 33 -15.46 -14.69 -4.41
CA ILE A 33 -14.21 -13.95 -4.50
C ILE A 33 -13.18 -14.66 -3.63
N ILE A 34 -11.99 -14.84 -4.18
CA ILE A 34 -10.84 -15.35 -3.46
C ILE A 34 -9.85 -14.20 -3.34
N ILE A 35 -9.47 -13.87 -2.11
CA ILE A 35 -8.46 -12.88 -1.78
C ILE A 35 -7.28 -13.62 -1.17
N VAL A 36 -6.09 -13.33 -1.66
CA VAL A 36 -4.83 -13.84 -1.09
C VAL A 36 -4.10 -12.65 -0.51
N ASP A 37 -3.88 -12.67 0.79
CA ASP A 37 -3.12 -11.65 1.51
C ASP A 37 -1.96 -12.34 2.24
N GLY A 38 -0.75 -12.13 1.73
CA GLY A 38 0.44 -12.84 2.18
C GLY A 38 0.26 -14.37 2.16
N SER A 39 0.26 -14.98 3.33
CA SER A 39 0.07 -16.42 3.55
C SER A 39 -1.38 -16.86 3.75
N HIS A 40 -2.31 -15.91 3.88
CA HIS A 40 -3.71 -16.19 4.18
C HIS A 40 -4.55 -16.18 2.92
N ARG A 41 -5.41 -17.19 2.79
CA ARG A 41 -6.38 -17.32 1.71
C ARG A 41 -7.80 -17.14 2.26
N TYR A 42 -8.46 -16.10 1.77
CA TYR A 42 -9.84 -15.79 2.10
C TYR A 42 -10.77 -16.20 0.96
N VAL A 43 -11.83 -16.95 1.27
CA VAL A 43 -12.87 -17.32 0.31
C VAL A 43 -14.18 -16.69 0.75
N ILE A 44 -14.66 -15.74 -0.05
CA ILE A 44 -15.90 -15.02 0.18
C ILE A 44 -16.96 -15.53 -0.76
N LYS A 45 -18.14 -15.88 -0.23
CA LYS A 45 -19.26 -16.43 -1.01
C LYS A 45 -20.54 -15.66 -0.71
N HIS A 46 -21.24 -15.24 -1.76
CA HIS A 46 -22.56 -14.63 -1.65
C HIS A 46 -23.59 -15.43 -2.43
N PHE A 47 -24.68 -15.76 -1.74
CA PHE A 47 -25.83 -16.48 -2.30
C PHE A 47 -27.02 -15.53 -2.37
N TYR A 48 -27.53 -15.34 -3.59
CA TYR A 48 -28.65 -14.44 -3.86
C TYR A 48 -29.89 -15.29 -4.15
N THR A 49 -30.87 -15.25 -3.25
CA THR A 49 -32.12 -15.99 -3.38
C THR A 49 -33.23 -15.04 -3.81
N PRO A 50 -33.97 -15.34 -4.91
CA PRO A 50 -35.05 -14.48 -5.37
C PRO A 50 -36.09 -14.21 -4.28
N SER A 51 -36.50 -12.95 -4.15
CA SER A 51 -37.66 -12.51 -3.39
C SER A 51 -38.69 -11.88 -4.35
N LYS A 52 -39.82 -11.38 -3.84
CA LYS A 52 -40.92 -10.85 -4.69
C LYS A 52 -40.48 -9.73 -5.64
N GLU A 53 -39.54 -8.87 -5.22
CA GLU A 53 -39.09 -7.70 -5.98
C GLU A 53 -37.56 -7.58 -6.11
N SER A 54 -36.79 -8.47 -5.47
CA SER A 54 -35.32 -8.40 -5.44
C SER A 54 -34.70 -9.76 -5.07
N HIS A 55 -33.60 -9.77 -4.32
CA HIS A 55 -32.93 -10.96 -3.81
C HIS A 55 -32.58 -10.80 -2.33
N SER A 56 -32.85 -11.81 -1.52
CA SER A 56 -32.23 -11.94 -0.20
C SER A 56 -30.81 -12.48 -0.36
N VAL A 57 -29.91 -12.04 0.52
CA VAL A 57 -28.48 -12.37 0.41
C VAL A 57 -27.99 -13.04 1.69
N LYS A 58 -27.24 -14.13 1.53
CA LYS A 58 -26.36 -14.66 2.57
C LYS A 58 -24.91 -14.54 2.14
N SER A 59 -24.05 -14.10 3.06
CA SER A 59 -22.63 -13.84 2.81
C SER A 59 -21.77 -14.62 3.77
N TYR A 60 -20.73 -15.27 3.26
CA TYR A 60 -19.83 -16.14 4.00
C TYR A 60 -18.39 -15.72 3.74
N ILE A 61 -17.51 -15.95 4.73
CA ILE A 61 -16.08 -15.67 4.62
C ILE A 61 -15.31 -16.77 5.34
N GLU A 62 -14.48 -17.46 4.58
CA GLU A 62 -13.59 -18.52 5.07
C GLU A 62 -12.16 -18.01 5.08
N LYS A 63 -11.41 -18.22 6.16
CA LYS A 63 -9.96 -17.99 6.24
C LYS A 63 -9.27 -19.33 6.40
N ASP A 64 -8.44 -19.70 5.43
CA ASP A 64 -7.63 -20.92 5.47
C ASP A 64 -8.43 -22.20 5.84
N GLY A 65 -9.65 -22.32 5.31
CA GLY A 65 -10.54 -23.46 5.59
C GLY A 65 -11.52 -23.27 6.77
N THR A 66 -11.39 -22.20 7.55
CA THR A 66 -12.26 -21.93 8.70
C THR A 66 -13.31 -20.86 8.37
N GLU A 67 -14.60 -21.21 8.45
CA GLU A 67 -15.71 -20.26 8.25
C GLU A 67 -15.81 -19.28 9.43
N LEU A 68 -15.69 -17.99 9.14
CA LEU A 68 -15.77 -16.90 10.12
C LEU A 68 -17.18 -16.31 10.23
N ASN A 69 -18.09 -16.58 9.27
CA ASN A 69 -19.48 -16.14 9.33
C ASN A 69 -20.50 -17.27 9.11
N PRO A 70 -20.60 -18.25 10.02
CA PRO A 70 -21.41 -19.46 9.82
C PRO A 70 -22.91 -19.19 9.67
N ASN A 71 -23.41 -18.09 10.24
CA ASN A 71 -24.83 -17.73 10.15
C ASN A 71 -25.23 -17.17 8.76
N GLY A 72 -24.26 -16.71 7.97
CA GLY A 72 -24.46 -16.09 6.65
C GLY A 72 -25.08 -14.69 6.70
N ASN A 73 -25.24 -14.08 7.87
CA ASN A 73 -25.83 -12.75 8.03
C ASN A 73 -24.88 -11.68 7.46
N VAL A 74 -25.46 -10.72 6.73
CA VAL A 74 -24.67 -9.69 6.03
C VAL A 74 -23.97 -8.73 6.99
N SER A 75 -24.55 -8.45 8.17
CA SER A 75 -23.91 -7.55 9.15
C SER A 75 -22.67 -8.18 9.78
N SER A 76 -22.77 -9.40 10.30
CA SER A 76 -21.62 -10.13 10.86
C SER A 76 -20.57 -10.45 9.80
N PHE A 77 -20.98 -10.66 8.55
CA PHE A 77 -20.05 -10.75 7.42
C PHE A 77 -19.22 -9.46 7.26
N LYS A 78 -19.86 -8.29 7.29
CA LYS A 78 -19.15 -7.01 7.14
C LYS A 78 -18.17 -6.77 8.29
N GLU A 79 -18.55 -7.14 9.51
CA GLU A 79 -17.67 -7.09 10.68
C GLU A 79 -16.44 -8.00 10.49
N ALA A 80 -16.64 -9.24 10.05
CA ALA A 80 -15.54 -10.18 9.78
C ALA A 80 -14.59 -9.68 8.67
N VAL A 81 -15.14 -9.12 7.58
CA VAL A 81 -14.32 -8.52 6.51
C VAL A 81 -13.51 -7.33 7.02
N SER A 82 -14.11 -6.45 7.83
CA SER A 82 -13.42 -5.31 8.41
C SER A 82 -12.29 -5.76 9.35
N GLN A 83 -12.53 -6.77 10.19
CA GLN A 83 -11.53 -7.28 11.13
C GLN A 83 -10.36 -7.99 10.44
N GLU A 84 -10.62 -8.76 9.38
CA GLU A 84 -9.60 -9.59 8.73
C GLU A 84 -8.87 -8.91 7.58
N LEU A 85 -9.56 -8.03 6.85
CA LEU A 85 -9.01 -7.40 5.63
C LEU A 85 -8.80 -5.89 5.78
N ASP A 86 -9.22 -5.29 6.90
CA ASP A 86 -9.18 -3.83 7.13
C ASP A 86 -9.90 -3.03 6.02
N ILE A 87 -10.91 -3.66 5.40
CA ILE A 87 -11.71 -3.07 4.32
C ILE A 87 -13.12 -2.83 4.82
N GLU A 88 -13.51 -1.57 4.88
CA GLU A 88 -14.90 -1.16 5.04
C GLU A 88 -15.56 -0.82 3.70
N MET A 89 -16.87 -1.06 3.63
CA MET A 89 -17.67 -0.70 2.45
C MET A 89 -17.65 0.81 2.19
N ASP A 90 -17.48 1.62 3.23
CA ASP A 90 -17.41 3.07 3.14
C ASP A 90 -16.08 3.55 2.54
N TYR A 91 -14.95 2.87 2.76
CA TYR A 91 -13.67 3.20 2.09
C TYR A 91 -13.75 3.04 0.57
N LEU A 92 -14.54 2.08 0.08
CA LEU A 92 -14.79 1.93 -1.36
C LEU A 92 -15.55 3.13 -1.96
N LYS A 93 -16.26 3.94 -1.15
CA LYS A 93 -16.89 5.20 -1.59
C LYS A 93 -15.85 6.23 -1.99
N LEU A 94 -14.75 6.32 -1.25
CA LEU A 94 -13.67 7.28 -1.46
C LEU A 94 -12.86 6.96 -2.71
N VAL A 95 -12.54 5.67 -2.94
CA VAL A 95 -11.75 5.25 -4.11
C VAL A 95 -12.50 5.51 -5.43
N ARG A 96 -13.84 5.56 -5.40
CA ARG A 96 -14.70 5.72 -6.59
C ARG A 96 -15.17 7.17 -6.84
N LEU A 97 -14.58 8.17 -6.19
CA LEU A 97 -14.96 9.59 -6.24
C LEU A 97 -15.04 10.21 -7.66
N GLY A 98 -14.50 9.58 -8.71
CA GLY A 98 -14.60 10.08 -10.08
C GLY A 98 -16.04 10.21 -10.64
N ASN A 99 -17.00 9.38 -10.20
CA ASN A 99 -18.37 9.39 -10.72
C ASN A 99 -19.47 9.62 -9.65
N ASN A 100 -19.11 9.81 -8.37
CA ASN A 100 -20.06 9.77 -7.24
C ASN A 100 -20.64 11.13 -6.82
N VAL A 101 -20.43 12.20 -7.60
CA VAL A 101 -20.99 13.53 -7.31
C VAL A 101 -22.54 13.52 -7.35
N THR A 102 -23.15 12.61 -8.13
CA THR A 102 -24.61 12.49 -8.25
C THR A 102 -25.28 11.92 -7.00
N ASN A 103 -24.66 10.94 -6.34
CA ASN A 103 -25.25 10.26 -5.17
C ASN A 103 -25.38 11.18 -3.93
N LEU A 104 -24.58 12.25 -3.83
CA LEU A 104 -24.67 13.20 -2.72
C LEU A 104 -25.93 14.07 -2.80
N LEU A 105 -26.41 14.34 -4.02
CA LEU A 105 -27.58 15.18 -4.28
C LEU A 105 -28.88 14.48 -3.88
N ASP A 106 -28.93 13.15 -4.03
CA ASP A 106 -30.11 12.31 -3.79
C ASP A 106 -30.29 11.86 -2.32
N LEU A 107 -29.27 12.02 -1.46
CA LEU A 107 -29.35 11.67 -0.04
C LEU A 107 -30.25 12.64 0.75
N LYS A 108 -31.01 12.15 1.73
CA LYS A 108 -31.76 13.02 2.66
C LYS A 108 -30.79 13.90 3.45
N ALA A 109 -31.23 15.08 3.88
CA ALA A 109 -30.38 16.04 4.60
C ALA A 109 -29.62 15.44 5.79
N THR A 110 -30.28 14.55 6.57
CA THR A 110 -29.67 13.85 7.70
C THR A 110 -28.56 12.88 7.26
N GLU A 111 -28.84 12.06 6.24
CA GLU A 111 -27.88 11.11 5.69
C GLU A 111 -26.69 11.82 5.05
N ARG A 112 -26.95 12.96 4.40
CA ARG A 112 -25.94 13.84 3.82
C ARG A 112 -25.04 14.44 4.90
N LYS A 113 -25.60 14.89 6.03
CA LYS A 113 -24.84 15.40 7.18
C LYS A 113 -23.96 14.32 7.78
N THR A 114 -24.51 13.13 8.06
CA THR A 114 -23.73 12.01 8.60
C THR A 114 -22.63 11.56 7.63
N PHE A 115 -22.92 11.48 6.35
CA PHE A 115 -21.95 11.12 5.31
C PHE A 115 -20.84 12.17 5.20
N MET A 116 -21.18 13.46 5.20
CA MET A 116 -20.18 14.54 5.19
C MET A 116 -19.34 14.56 6.46
N SER A 117 -19.93 14.36 7.64
CA SER A 117 -19.16 14.29 8.88
C SER A 117 -18.14 13.15 8.87
N LYS A 118 -18.56 11.93 8.50
CA LYS A 118 -17.64 10.79 8.37
C LYS A 118 -16.57 11.02 7.30
N LEU A 119 -16.97 11.56 6.15
CA LEU A 119 -16.06 11.84 5.05
C LEU A 119 -15.03 12.91 5.46
N LEU A 120 -15.42 13.92 6.25
CA LEU A 120 -14.50 14.91 6.79
C LEU A 120 -13.52 14.31 7.79
N ASP A 121 -14.01 13.46 8.72
CA ASP A 121 -13.15 12.77 9.69
C ASP A 121 -12.13 11.86 8.98
N GLU A 122 -12.57 11.09 7.99
CA GLU A 122 -11.69 10.24 7.17
C GLU A 122 -10.74 11.06 6.28
N LEU A 123 -11.20 12.19 5.75
CA LEU A 123 -10.37 13.10 4.94
C LEU A 123 -9.27 13.74 5.80
N ASP A 124 -9.56 14.08 7.06
CA ASP A 124 -8.56 14.59 8.00
C ASP A 124 -7.50 13.54 8.32
N VAL A 125 -7.91 12.29 8.54
CA VAL A 125 -6.98 11.15 8.70
C VAL A 125 -6.12 10.98 7.45
N TYR A 126 -6.73 10.95 6.26
CA TYR A 126 -6.01 10.85 5.00
C TYR A 126 -5.03 12.01 4.78
N LEU A 127 -5.45 13.25 5.03
CA LEU A 127 -4.60 14.43 4.92
C LEU A 127 -3.44 14.39 5.93
N SER A 128 -3.67 13.85 7.12
CA SER A 128 -2.61 13.65 8.12
C SER A 128 -1.56 12.65 7.64
N TYR A 129 -1.98 11.51 7.09
CA TYR A 129 -1.08 10.51 6.53
C TYR A 129 -0.35 11.04 5.30
N ASN A 130 -1.03 11.71 4.38
CA ASN A 130 -0.41 12.30 3.21
C ASN A 130 0.66 13.35 3.59
N LYS A 131 0.37 14.21 4.59
CA LYS A 131 1.35 15.15 5.14
C LYS A 131 2.55 14.42 5.76
N LYS A 132 2.31 13.34 6.52
CA LYS A 132 3.37 12.53 7.15
C LYS A 132 4.28 11.89 6.09
N ILE A 133 3.70 11.19 5.11
CA ILE A 133 4.42 10.55 4.00
C ILE A 133 5.20 11.60 3.20
N SER A 134 4.60 12.74 2.90
CA SER A 134 5.28 13.83 2.17
C SER A 134 6.49 14.36 2.94
N LYS A 135 6.38 14.47 4.27
CA LYS A 135 7.49 14.89 5.14
C LYS A 135 8.60 13.84 5.16
N GLU A 136 8.26 12.57 5.36
CA GLU A 136 9.23 11.46 5.36
C GLU A 136 9.96 11.36 4.01
N LEU A 137 9.26 11.56 2.89
CA LEU A 137 9.87 11.58 1.56
C LEU A 137 10.87 12.74 1.39
N LEU A 138 10.58 13.90 1.98
CA LEU A 138 11.51 15.04 1.98
C LEU A 138 12.75 14.75 2.83
N GLU A 139 12.56 14.13 4.00
CA GLU A 139 13.63 13.70 4.90
C GLU A 139 14.55 12.68 4.21
N VAL A 140 13.97 11.66 3.55
CA VAL A 140 14.72 10.66 2.77
C VAL A 140 15.51 11.32 1.64
N LYS A 141 14.89 12.24 0.88
CA LYS A 141 15.61 13.00 -0.16
C LYS A 141 16.78 13.80 0.41
N THR A 142 16.61 14.38 1.59
CA THR A 142 17.68 15.12 2.27
C THR A 142 18.84 14.21 2.64
N VAL A 143 18.54 13.01 3.18
CA VAL A 143 19.55 11.99 3.48
C VAL A 143 20.28 11.54 2.21
N ILE A 144 19.55 11.28 1.12
CA ILE A 144 20.14 10.91 -0.19
C ILE A 144 21.10 12.00 -0.66
N ASN A 145 20.68 13.26 -0.65
CA ASN A 145 21.52 14.38 -1.08
C ASN A 145 22.76 14.51 -0.20
N HIS A 146 22.63 14.36 1.12
CA HIS A 146 23.75 14.38 2.04
C HIS A 146 24.73 13.22 1.81
N LEU A 147 24.23 12.02 1.48
CA LEU A 147 25.07 10.88 1.09
C LEU A 147 25.78 11.14 -0.25
N LEU A 148 25.08 11.67 -1.24
CA LEU A 148 25.67 12.06 -2.53
C LEU A 148 26.76 13.12 -2.37
N ASP A 149 26.53 14.12 -1.52
CA ASP A 149 27.52 15.15 -1.22
C ASP A 149 28.74 14.58 -0.48
N LYS A 150 28.53 13.61 0.43
CA LYS A 150 29.63 12.88 1.07
C LYS A 150 30.44 12.07 0.06
N ILE A 151 29.77 11.36 -0.86
CA ILE A 151 30.42 10.60 -1.94
C ILE A 151 31.23 11.53 -2.85
N LYS A 152 30.68 12.69 -3.24
CA LYS A 152 31.42 13.69 -4.02
C LYS A 152 32.61 14.27 -3.24
N LYS A 153 32.44 14.55 -1.95
CA LYS A 153 33.52 15.08 -1.08
C LYS A 153 34.64 14.08 -0.84
N THR A 154 34.40 12.78 -0.92
CA THR A 154 35.48 11.80 -0.87
C THR A 154 36.43 11.88 -2.06
N GLY A 155 36.01 12.51 -3.18
CA GLY A 155 36.87 12.68 -4.36
C GLY A 155 37.27 11.36 -5.04
N ILE A 156 36.58 10.27 -4.70
CA ILE A 156 36.80 8.94 -5.26
C ILE A 156 35.82 8.79 -6.43
N ASP A 157 36.23 9.27 -7.59
CA ASP A 157 35.47 9.11 -8.83
C ASP A 157 35.63 7.68 -9.40
N ASN A 158 36.73 7.00 -9.05
CA ASN A 158 37.03 5.63 -9.42
C ASN A 158 37.91 4.95 -8.35
N ILE A 159 37.46 3.81 -7.81
CA ILE A 159 38.19 3.04 -6.79
C ILE A 159 39.55 2.54 -7.34
N ALA A 160 39.61 2.19 -8.63
CA ALA A 160 40.83 1.68 -9.25
C ALA A 160 41.96 2.73 -9.31
N ASP A 161 41.65 3.99 -9.66
CA ASP A 161 42.63 5.08 -9.66
C ASP A 161 43.19 5.37 -8.25
N CYS A 162 42.39 5.10 -7.21
CA CYS A 162 42.82 5.25 -5.82
C CYS A 162 43.83 4.18 -5.42
N ASP A 163 43.61 2.92 -5.82
CA ASP A 163 44.56 1.83 -5.58
C ASP A 163 45.88 2.08 -6.33
N ASP A 164 45.84 2.60 -7.55
CA ASP A 164 47.03 2.96 -8.32
C ASP A 164 47.83 4.09 -7.65
N ARG A 165 47.15 5.12 -7.12
CA ARG A 165 47.81 6.20 -6.35
C ARG A 165 48.41 5.69 -5.04
N VAL A 166 47.74 4.77 -4.36
CA VAL A 166 48.25 4.15 -3.13
C VAL A 166 49.51 3.34 -3.43
N ASN A 167 49.53 2.59 -4.53
CA ASN A 167 50.71 1.83 -4.94
C ASN A 167 51.88 2.74 -5.35
N GLN A 168 51.63 3.82 -6.10
CA GLN A 168 52.68 4.81 -6.43
C GLN A 168 53.29 5.48 -5.19
N ILE A 169 52.47 5.79 -4.18
CA ILE A 169 52.95 6.36 -2.92
C ILE A 169 53.80 5.32 -2.15
N LYS A 170 53.40 4.05 -2.13
CA LYS A 170 54.20 2.98 -1.52
C LYS A 170 55.57 2.82 -2.20
N ASP A 171 55.60 2.76 -3.53
CA ASP A 171 56.84 2.65 -4.29
C ASP A 171 57.78 3.85 -4.01
N SER A 172 57.19 5.04 -3.86
CA SER A 172 57.94 6.26 -3.51
C SER A 172 58.50 6.23 -2.09
N ILE A 173 57.74 5.68 -1.13
CA ILE A 173 58.20 5.49 0.26
C ILE A 173 59.37 4.50 0.29
N GLU A 174 59.26 3.35 -0.40
CA GLU A 174 60.34 2.35 -0.46
C GLU A 174 61.61 2.93 -1.10
N ALA A 175 61.46 3.74 -2.15
CA ALA A 175 62.60 4.42 -2.78
C ALA A 175 63.29 5.40 -1.80
N LEU A 176 62.51 6.22 -1.09
CA LEU A 176 63.03 7.17 -0.11
C LEU A 176 63.69 6.47 1.09
N GLU A 177 63.13 5.37 1.58
CA GLU A 177 63.71 4.56 2.65
C GLU A 177 65.06 3.96 2.23
N LYS A 178 65.17 3.52 0.97
CA LYS A 178 66.43 3.02 0.40
C LYS A 178 67.49 4.11 0.30
N ASP A 179 67.09 5.33 -0.07
CA ASP A 179 67.98 6.48 -0.14
C ASP A 179 68.43 6.94 1.25
N ILE A 180 67.53 6.96 2.23
CA ILE A 180 67.86 7.20 3.65
C ILE A 180 68.89 6.18 4.14
N THR A 181 68.66 4.89 3.85
CA THR A 181 69.57 3.82 4.26
C THR A 181 70.95 3.96 3.62
N LYS A 182 71.01 4.35 2.34
CA LYS A 182 72.29 4.66 1.67
C LYS A 182 73.02 5.82 2.32
N ILE A 183 72.33 6.93 2.59
CA ILE A 183 72.93 8.12 3.21
C ILE A 183 73.43 7.79 4.62
N GLN A 184 72.68 7.02 5.40
CA GLN A 184 73.09 6.56 6.73
C GLN A 184 74.35 5.69 6.67
N ASN A 185 74.44 4.78 5.70
CA ASN A 185 75.64 3.97 5.49
C ASN A 185 76.84 4.80 5.03
N GLN A 186 76.63 5.88 4.26
CA GLN A 186 77.68 6.80 3.85
C GLN A 186 78.25 7.59 5.03
N ILE A 187 77.38 8.04 5.95
CA ILE A 187 77.76 8.78 7.16
C ILE A 187 78.48 7.89 8.18
N ALA A 188 78.22 6.57 8.19
CA ALA A 188 78.87 5.63 9.10
C ALA A 188 80.28 5.19 8.67
N ILE A 189 80.74 5.59 7.48
CA ILE A 189 82.05 5.22 6.91
C ILE A 189 83.06 6.40 6.97
N ASP A 190 82.61 7.62 7.27
CA ASP A 190 83.44 8.79 7.63
C ASP A 190 83.61 8.90 9.16
#